data_AF-A0A5C5XG27-F1
#
_entry.id   AF-A0A5C5XG27-F1
#
_cell.length_a   1.000
_cell.length_b   1.000
_cell.length_c   1.000
_cell.angle_alpha   90.00
_cell.angle_beta   90.00
_cell.angle_gamma   90.00
#
_symmetry.space_group_name_H-M   'P 1'
#
loop_
_entity.id
_entity.type
_entity.pdbx_description
1 polymer ?
#
loop_
_entity_poly.entity_id
_entity_poly.type
_entity_poly.pdbx_seq_one_letter_code
_entity_poly.pdbx_strand_id
1 'polypeptide(L)'
;MNESIEKMTLREKLTEADRLMRELVDHLDNGFIPKARNLSRTIQEHGSNTESLSDMSVRQHAAEIIDDHRFSERLYQKIGALLVAIDGDVTLIQEGQ
;
A
#
# COMPACT_ATOMS: atom_id res chain seq x y z
N MET A 1 -5.40 11.33 13.50
CA MET A 1 -6.09 10.64 12.38
C MET A 1 -7.09 9.56 12.86
N ASN A 2 -7.17 9.24 14.17
CA ASN A 2 -8.06 8.20 14.71
C ASN A 2 -9.50 8.66 15.00
N GLU A 3 -9.75 9.95 15.24
CA GLU A 3 -11.09 10.46 15.59
C GLU A 3 -12.17 10.14 14.55
N SER A 4 -11.80 9.90 13.29
CA SER A 4 -12.74 9.51 12.25
C SER A 4 -13.13 8.04 12.33
N ILE A 5 -12.21 7.16 12.75
CA ILE A 5 -12.45 5.71 12.82
C ILE A 5 -13.33 5.38 14.04
N GLU A 6 -13.11 6.07 15.16
CA GLU A 6 -13.89 5.87 16.39
C GLU A 6 -15.38 6.23 16.23
N LYS A 7 -15.71 7.08 15.26
CA LYS A 7 -17.10 7.48 14.95
C LYS A 7 -17.80 6.53 13.98
N MET A 8 -17.07 5.58 13.38
CA MET A 8 -17.63 4.61 12.45
C MET A 8 -18.28 3.45 13.23
N THR A 9 -19.40 2.98 12.73
CA THR A 9 -19.99 1.70 13.15
C THR A 9 -19.10 0.53 12.73
N LEU A 10 -19.24 -0.62 13.39
CA LEU A 10 -18.53 -1.85 13.02
C LEU A 10 -18.73 -2.21 11.52
N ARG A 11 -19.94 -2.05 10.99
CA ARG A 11 -20.23 -2.30 9.57
C ARG A 11 -19.44 -1.37 8.66
N GLU A 12 -19.37 -0.08 8.98
CA GLU A 12 -18.60 0.90 8.21
C GLU A 12 -17.11 0.60 8.27
N LYS A 13 -16.58 0.23 9.45
CA LYS A 13 -15.17 -0.17 9.60
C LYS A 13 -14.83 -1.38 8.73
N LEU A 14 -15.68 -2.42 8.75
CA LEU A 14 -15.51 -3.62 7.91
C LEU A 14 -15.58 -3.29 6.42
N THR A 15 -16.52 -2.44 6.02
CA THR A 15 -16.69 -2.03 4.62
C THR A 15 -15.48 -1.24 4.13
N GLU A 16 -14.98 -0.30 4.93
CA GLU A 16 -13.82 0.51 4.57
C GLU A 16 -12.54 -0.34 4.56
N ALA A 17 -12.40 -1.29 5.48
CA ALA A 17 -11.27 -2.22 5.49
C ALA A 17 -11.24 -3.09 4.22
N ASP A 18 -12.37 -3.65 3.79
CA ASP A 18 -12.47 -4.40 2.52
C ASP A 18 -12.14 -3.52 1.32
N ARG A 19 -12.67 -2.28 1.29
CA ARG A 19 -12.39 -1.31 0.23
C ARG A 19 -10.89 -1.01 0.13
N LEU A 20 -10.23 -0.70 1.25
CA LEU A 20 -8.81 -0.38 1.28
C LEU A 20 -7.94 -1.61 0.98
N MET A 21 -8.35 -2.82 1.37
CA MET A 21 -7.65 -4.05 1.00
C MET A 21 -7.69 -4.28 -0.51
N ARG A 22 -8.85 -4.08 -1.16
CA ARG A 22 -8.95 -4.16 -2.63
C ARG A 22 -8.09 -3.12 -3.32
N GLU A 23 -8.11 -1.88 -2.82
CA GLU A 23 -7.28 -0.79 -3.33
C GLU A 23 -5.78 -1.10 -3.20
N LEU A 24 -5.37 -1.70 -2.08
CA LEU A 24 -3.99 -2.14 -1.88
C LEU A 24 -3.58 -3.24 -2.85
N VAL A 25 -4.42 -4.26 -3.03
CA VAL A 25 -4.16 -5.35 -3.99
C VAL A 25 -4.03 -4.80 -5.40
N ASP A 26 -4.96 -3.96 -5.83
CA ASP A 26 -4.93 -3.33 -7.16
C ASP A 26 -3.66 -2.50 -7.38
N HIS A 27 -3.29 -1.68 -6.39
CA HIS A 27 -2.06 -0.87 -6.46
C HIS A 27 -0.79 -1.73 -6.53
N LEU A 28 -0.73 -2.84 -5.78
CA LEU A 28 0.41 -3.74 -5.83
C LEU A 28 0.51 -4.45 -7.18
N ASP A 29 -0.59 -4.98 -7.68
CA ASP A 29 -0.63 -5.79 -8.90
C ASP A 29 -0.44 -4.94 -10.16
N ASN A 30 -1.06 -3.76 -10.21
CA ASN A 30 -1.09 -2.91 -11.42
C ASN A 30 -0.10 -1.74 -11.37
N GLY A 31 0.40 -1.37 -10.19
CA GLY A 31 1.33 -0.26 -10.00
C GLY A 31 2.73 -0.73 -9.59
N PHE A 32 2.85 -1.11 -8.32
CA PHE A 32 4.14 -1.31 -7.68
C PHE A 32 4.96 -2.47 -8.27
N ILE A 33 4.36 -3.67 -8.36
CA ILE A 33 5.07 -4.89 -8.81
C ILE A 33 5.54 -4.75 -10.28
N PRO A 34 4.70 -4.30 -11.23
CA PRO A 34 5.14 -4.11 -12.61
C PRO A 34 6.30 -3.13 -12.74
N LYS A 35 6.24 -1.97 -12.07
CA LYS A 35 7.31 -0.97 -12.12
C LYS A 35 8.62 -1.49 -11.51
N ALA A 36 8.54 -2.18 -10.37
CA ALA A 36 9.71 -2.81 -9.74
C ALA A 36 10.36 -3.86 -10.65
N ARG A 37 9.56 -4.72 -11.30
CA ARG A 37 10.05 -5.71 -12.28
C ARG A 37 10.68 -5.04 -13.50
N ASN A 38 10.10 -3.95 -13.99
CA ASN A 38 10.64 -3.21 -15.13
C ASN A 38 11.99 -2.57 -14.79
N LEU A 39 12.13 -1.91 -13.63
CA LEU A 39 13.42 -1.37 -13.19
C LEU A 39 14.48 -2.47 -13.05
N SER A 40 14.11 -3.60 -12.44
CA SER A 40 15.02 -4.74 -12.31
C SER A 40 15.50 -5.27 -13.67
N ARG A 41 14.59 -5.38 -14.64
CA ARG A 41 14.92 -5.81 -16.01
C ARG A 41 15.83 -4.80 -16.71
N THR A 42 15.51 -3.50 -16.62
CA THR A 42 16.31 -2.43 -17.20
C THR A 42 17.76 -2.47 -16.69
N ILE A 43 17.94 -2.65 -15.38
CA ILE A 43 19.27 -2.77 -14.76
C ILE A 43 20.00 -4.03 -15.26
N GLN A 44 19.30 -5.16 -15.37
CA GLN A 44 19.89 -6.43 -15.82
C GLN A 44 20.32 -6.38 -17.31
N GLU A 45 19.49 -5.82 -18.18
CA GLU A 45 19.74 -5.75 -19.63
C GLU A 45 20.92 -4.83 -19.98
N HIS A 46 21.22 -3.84 -19.12
CA HIS A 46 22.26 -2.85 -19.36
C HIS A 46 23.50 -3.03 -18.46
N GLY A 47 23.56 -4.13 -17.69
CA GLY A 47 24.56 -4.37 -16.65
C GLY A 47 26.04 -4.41 -17.07
N SER A 48 26.35 -4.29 -18.37
CA SER A 48 27.72 -4.15 -18.89
C SER A 48 27.96 -2.84 -19.68
N ASN A 49 26.90 -2.10 -20.03
CA ASN A 49 26.97 -0.91 -20.87
C ASN A 49 26.25 0.26 -20.18
N THR A 50 26.73 0.61 -18.99
CA THR A 50 26.17 1.70 -18.16
C THR A 50 26.25 3.08 -18.82
N GLU A 51 27.00 3.23 -19.92
CA GLU A 51 27.04 4.46 -20.71
C GLU A 51 25.74 4.74 -21.51
N SER A 52 24.94 3.70 -21.83
CA SER A 52 23.70 3.88 -22.60
C SER A 52 22.44 4.09 -21.75
N LEU A 53 22.47 3.71 -20.47
CA LEU A 53 21.44 4.10 -19.51
C LEU A 53 21.84 5.43 -18.87
N SER A 54 21.05 6.47 -19.14
CA SER A 54 21.22 7.70 -18.38
C SER A 54 20.90 7.42 -16.91
N ASP A 55 21.77 7.85 -15.99
CA ASP A 55 21.52 7.85 -14.55
C ASP A 55 20.18 8.51 -14.20
N MET A 56 19.72 9.46 -15.02
CA MET A 56 18.42 10.11 -14.89
C MET A 56 17.26 9.12 -15.08
N SER A 57 17.34 8.22 -16.07
CA SER A 57 16.28 7.22 -16.32
C SER A 57 16.15 6.26 -15.14
N VAL A 58 17.27 5.77 -14.60
CA VAL A 58 17.27 4.86 -13.44
C VAL A 58 16.72 5.57 -12.19
N ARG A 59 17.17 6.80 -11.93
CA ARG A 59 16.68 7.62 -10.80
C ARG A 59 15.19 7.90 -10.90
N GLN A 60 14.69 8.20 -12.09
CA GLN A 60 13.26 8.45 -12.31
C GLN A 60 12.41 7.21 -12.00
N HIS A 61 12.80 6.04 -12.52
CA HIS A 61 12.08 4.79 -12.26
C HIS A 61 12.15 4.41 -10.76
N ALA A 62 13.28 4.64 -10.11
CA ALA A 62 13.43 4.43 -8.68
C ALA A 62 12.52 5.37 -7.86
N ALA A 63 12.42 6.65 -8.26
CA ALA A 63 11.53 7.61 -7.60
C ALA A 63 10.06 7.17 -7.68
N GLU A 64 9.61 6.72 -8.84
CA GLU A 64 8.24 6.23 -9.04
C GLU A 64 7.92 5.02 -8.15
N ILE A 65 8.86 4.08 -7.99
CA ILE A 65 8.70 2.92 -7.10
C ILE A 65 8.65 3.35 -5.63
N ILE A 66 9.47 4.33 -5.23
CA ILE A 66 9.46 4.87 -3.86
C ILE A 66 8.11 5.52 -3.55
N ASP A 67 7.54 6.27 -4.49
CA ASP A 67 6.24 6.91 -4.29
C ASP A 67 5.10 5.87 -4.23
N ASP A 68 5.15 4.83 -5.06
CA ASP A 68 4.21 3.71 -4.98
C ASP A 68 4.35 2.92 -3.66
N HIS A 69 5.58 2.76 -3.16
CA HIS A 69 5.81 2.14 -1.85
C HIS A 69 5.17 2.97 -0.73
N ARG A 70 5.40 4.28 -0.72
CA ARG A 70 4.81 5.20 0.27
C ARG A 70 3.29 5.18 0.21
N PHE A 71 2.69 5.05 -0.97
CA PHE A 71 1.25 4.89 -1.10
C PHE A 71 0.77 3.59 -0.44
N SER A 72 1.47 2.48 -0.71
CA SER A 72 1.19 1.18 -0.09
C SER A 72 1.28 1.26 1.44
N GLU A 73 2.32 1.89 1.99
CA GLU A 73 2.49 2.07 3.44
C GLU A 73 1.32 2.85 4.06
N ARG A 74 0.82 3.89 3.39
CA ARG A 74 -0.35 4.64 3.87
C ARG A 74 -1.60 3.78 3.91
N LEU A 75 -1.81 2.91 2.91
CA LEU A 75 -2.93 1.97 2.92
C LEU A 75 -2.78 0.95 4.05
N TYR A 76 -1.58 0.37 4.23
CA TYR A 76 -1.29 -0.56 5.33
C TYR A 76 -1.57 0.05 6.70
N GLN A 77 -1.13 1.30 6.94
CA GLN A 77 -1.37 1.98 8.21
C GLN A 77 -2.88 2.18 8.48
N LYS A 78 -3.65 2.58 7.44
CA LYS A 78 -5.10 2.77 7.58
C LYS A 78 -5.84 1.45 7.80
N ILE A 79 -5.49 0.40 7.06
CA ILE A 79 -6.06 -0.94 7.23
C ILE A 79 -5.75 -1.45 8.64
N GLY A 80 -4.51 -1.34 9.08
CA GLY A 80 -4.11 -1.75 10.44
C GLY A 80 -4.91 -1.04 11.53
N ALA A 81 -5.10 0.29 11.40
CA ALA A 81 -5.93 1.05 12.35
C ALA A 81 -7.39 0.59 12.36
N LEU A 82 -7.97 0.28 11.20
CA LEU A 82 -9.33 -0.26 11.09
C LEU A 82 -9.45 -1.64 11.73
N LEU A 83 -8.48 -2.54 11.49
CA LEU A 83 -8.49 -3.89 12.05
C LEU A 83 -8.40 -3.86 13.58
N VAL A 84 -7.56 -3.01 14.14
CA VAL A 84 -7.49 -2.80 15.61
C VAL A 84 -8.83 -2.28 16.15
N ALA A 85 -9.46 -1.33 15.47
CA ALA A 85 -10.75 -0.80 15.90
C ALA A 85 -11.90 -1.83 15.77
N ILE A 86 -11.86 -2.69 14.76
CA ILE A 86 -12.81 -3.80 14.58
C ILE A 86 -12.65 -4.82 15.70
N ASP A 87 -11.41 -5.19 16.03
CA ASP A 87 -11.12 -6.12 17.13
C ASP A 87 -11.66 -5.60 18.47
N GLY A 88 -11.49 -4.31 18.75
CA GLY A 88 -12.07 -3.63 19.90
C GLY A 88 -13.61 -3.71 19.92
N ASP A 89 -14.27 -3.34 18.82
CA ASP A 89 -15.75 -3.40 18.72
C ASP A 89 -16.29 -4.83 18.92
N VAL A 90 -15.63 -5.83 18.33
CA VAL A 90 -16.04 -7.24 18.46
C VAL A 90 -15.88 -7.73 19.89
N THR A 91 -14.80 -7.33 20.57
CA THR A 91 -14.56 -7.67 21.98
C THR A 91 -15.67 -7.11 22.86
N LEU A 92 -16.06 -5.84 22.68
CA LEU A 92 -17.16 -5.23 23.43
C LEU A 92 -18.49 -6.01 23.25
N ILE A 93 -18.80 -6.38 22.01
CA ILE A 93 -20.00 -7.19 21.70
C ILE A 93 -19.94 -8.55 22.39
N GLN A 94 -18.78 -9.21 22.41
CA GLN A 94 -18.59 -10.50 23.08
C GLN A 94 -18.74 -10.39 24.61
N GLU A 95 -18.29 -9.28 25.18
CA GLU A 95 -18.42 -8.97 26.62
C GLU A 95 -19.83 -8.50 27.01
N GLY A 96 -20.72 -8.29 26.02
CA GLY A 96 -22.10 -7.85 26.24
C GLY A 96 -22.23 -6.37 26.59
N GLN A 97 -21.26 -5.54 26.16
CA GLN A 97 -21.24 -4.08 26.33
C GLN A 97 -21.75 -3.35 25.09
#